data_AF-A0A1G0SV88-F1
#
_entry.id   AF-A0A1G0SV88-F1
#
_cell.length_a   1.000
_cell.length_b   1.000
_cell.length_c   1.000
_cell.angle_alpha   90.00
_cell.angle_beta   90.00
_cell.angle_gamma   90.00
#
_symmetry.space_group_name_H-M   'P 1'
#
loop_
_entity.id
_entity.type
_entity.pdbx_description
1 polymer ?
#
loop_
_entity_poly.entity_id
_entity_poly.type
_entity_poly.pdbx_seq_one_letter_code
_entity_poly.pdbx_strand_id
1 'polypeptide(L)'
;MKTRLCGSIECTRLSVKAAYGHATKVLLVGCVLWLAAHQPLAGQHGSLIGFAHESSANSFVVVVSDDSIQTRTIRKGIIHTEYTLTGPYTLDVLTVDLTSTACRIGTFRPDSLTRTSVQARQNSVGAKNVVTAINADFFSFSTHWPQGNQVKEGMMIHGTLSNRRSHFVTDVTGRPYLTTLTFHGSVMSTMGKVLTIDGVNLHRDSGTIVLYNMYRGQRIRRDSTGWEMPLRILSDKWVTNDTMRFVVGGVQAGGTSSIRDGNAVLAFGAESAGNMKNFADGDTVRLYIGFREIPGRVAEVIGGSGRILWNGEIADNNFRRAESLGQAFLRTRHPRTFLAIDKDTTRLYLCTVDGRQKTSIGMNFEEMAKFLLSIGAWNAINLDGGGSTTMVIDGQIVNSPSDKSGERAVANSLQVIEEREYNPSQKLHPGKE
;
A
#
# COMPACT_ATOMS: atom_id res chain seq x y z
N MET A 1 -67.01 -7.05 -44.98
CA MET A 1 -66.88 -7.20 -43.51
C MET A 1 -65.45 -7.62 -43.18
N LYS A 2 -64.80 -6.87 -42.28
CA LYS A 2 -63.58 -7.18 -41.50
C LYS A 2 -62.20 -7.27 -42.21
N THR A 3 -61.47 -6.16 -42.02
CA THR A 3 -60.03 -5.98 -41.72
C THR A 3 -59.25 -7.17 -41.12
N ARG A 4 -57.95 -7.28 -41.44
CA ARG A 4 -56.80 -7.11 -40.49
C ARG A 4 -55.42 -7.23 -41.16
N LEU A 5 -54.53 -6.28 -40.81
CA LEU A 5 -53.07 -6.42 -40.83
C LEU A 5 -52.61 -7.35 -39.68
N CYS A 6 -51.51 -8.08 -39.89
CA CYS A 6 -50.51 -8.35 -38.85
C CYS A 6 -49.19 -8.82 -39.48
N GLY A 7 -48.08 -8.19 -39.11
CA GLY A 7 -46.72 -8.66 -39.39
C GLY A 7 -46.13 -9.42 -38.20
N SER A 8 -45.03 -10.14 -38.44
CA SER A 8 -43.88 -10.28 -37.51
C SER A 8 -42.82 -11.18 -38.14
N ILE A 9 -41.58 -10.69 -38.20
CA ILE A 9 -40.37 -11.53 -38.29
C ILE A 9 -39.86 -11.60 -36.85
N GLU A 10 -39.87 -12.80 -36.28
CA GLU A 10 -39.33 -13.08 -34.95
C GLU A 10 -37.81 -12.89 -34.93
N CYS A 11 -37.32 -12.08 -34.00
CA CYS A 11 -35.91 -12.06 -33.62
C CYS A 11 -35.80 -12.67 -32.22
N THR A 12 -35.14 -13.82 -32.15
CA THR A 12 -35.03 -14.70 -30.99
C THR A 12 -34.29 -14.00 -29.84
N ARG A 13 -34.90 -13.95 -28.65
CA ARG A 13 -34.25 -13.46 -27.42
C ARG A 13 -33.26 -14.50 -26.90
N LEU A 14 -31.97 -14.15 -26.86
CA LEU A 14 -30.96 -14.80 -26.01
C LEU A 14 -30.96 -14.10 -24.65
N SER A 15 -31.35 -14.82 -23.60
CA SER A 15 -31.33 -14.36 -22.20
C SER A 15 -30.03 -14.76 -21.53
N VAL A 16 -29.15 -13.79 -21.26
CA VAL A 16 -28.02 -13.95 -20.33
C VAL A 16 -28.42 -13.31 -19.00
N LYS A 17 -28.51 -14.10 -17.92
CA LYS A 17 -28.67 -13.59 -16.55
C LYS A 17 -27.36 -12.94 -16.12
N ALA A 18 -27.35 -11.61 -15.98
CA ALA A 18 -26.26 -10.88 -15.31
C ALA A 18 -26.60 -10.70 -13.83
N ALA A 19 -25.73 -11.20 -12.95
CA ALA A 19 -25.58 -10.69 -11.59
C ALA A 19 -24.63 -9.49 -11.68
N TYR A 20 -24.96 -8.40 -10.96
CA TYR A 20 -24.41 -7.04 -11.01
C TYR A 20 -25.14 -6.06 -11.96
N GLY A 21 -25.91 -5.18 -11.33
CA GLY A 21 -26.52 -4.03 -11.97
C GLY A 21 -25.48 -2.96 -12.27
N HIS A 22 -24.98 -2.94 -13.49
CA HIS A 22 -24.72 -1.74 -14.28
C HIS A 22 -24.97 -2.13 -15.73
N ALA A 23 -25.96 -1.49 -16.36
CA ALA A 23 -26.34 -1.76 -17.74
C ALA A 23 -25.30 -1.16 -18.69
N THR A 24 -24.43 -1.99 -19.27
CA THR A 24 -23.71 -1.62 -20.48
C THR A 24 -24.70 -1.69 -21.64
N LYS A 25 -25.22 -0.55 -22.10
CA LYS A 25 -25.94 -0.47 -23.38
C LYS A 25 -24.90 -0.42 -24.50
N VAL A 26 -24.80 -1.49 -25.28
CA VAL A 26 -24.14 -1.45 -26.59
C VAL A 26 -25.08 -0.72 -27.55
N LEU A 27 -24.67 0.43 -28.09
CA LEU A 27 -25.36 1.09 -29.19
C LEU A 27 -24.66 0.73 -30.51
N LEU A 28 -25.35 -0.04 -31.35
CA LEU A 28 -24.97 -0.24 -32.75
C LEU A 28 -25.31 1.05 -33.53
N VAL A 29 -24.30 1.75 -34.03
CA VAL A 29 -24.48 2.90 -34.94
C VAL A 29 -24.52 2.37 -36.37
N GLY A 30 -25.70 2.45 -36.99
CA GLY A 30 -25.85 2.38 -38.45
C GLY A 30 -26.13 3.77 -38.99
N CYS A 31 -25.14 4.40 -39.62
CA CYS A 31 -25.31 5.65 -40.34
C CYS A 31 -26.00 5.41 -41.69
N VAL A 32 -27.06 6.17 -42.00
CA VAL A 32 -27.41 6.55 -43.38
C VAL A 32 -27.53 8.06 -43.42
N LEU A 33 -26.53 8.69 -44.03
CA LEU A 33 -26.53 10.11 -44.40
C LEU A 33 -27.37 10.27 -45.67
N TRP A 34 -28.29 11.23 -45.68
CA TRP A 34 -28.74 11.87 -46.92
C TRP A 34 -28.67 13.39 -46.73
N LEU A 35 -27.80 14.01 -47.53
CA LEU A 35 -27.62 15.46 -47.64
C LEU A 35 -28.81 16.09 -48.37
N ALA A 36 -29.33 17.17 -47.82
CA ALA A 36 -30.34 18.00 -48.46
C ALA A 36 -29.73 18.87 -49.57
N ALA A 37 -30.41 18.94 -50.72
CA ALA A 37 -30.18 19.93 -51.77
C ALA A 37 -31.39 20.87 -51.88
N HIS A 38 -31.13 22.15 -52.16
CA HIS A 38 -32.07 23.26 -52.20
C HIS A 38 -33.15 23.18 -53.31
N GLN A 39 -34.30 23.83 -53.04
CA GLN A 39 -35.48 24.11 -53.87
C GLN A 39 -35.21 25.01 -55.11
N PRO A 40 -36.17 25.38 -56.03
CA PRO A 40 -37.66 25.26 -56.00
C PRO A 40 -38.35 24.86 -57.34
N LEU A 41 -39.69 24.66 -57.34
CA LEU A 41 -40.68 25.25 -58.28
C LEU A 41 -42.13 24.71 -58.13
N ALA A 42 -43.07 25.66 -57.93
CA ALA A 42 -44.48 25.83 -58.36
C ALA A 42 -45.52 24.67 -58.38
N GLY A 43 -46.72 24.93 -57.78
CA GLY A 43 -47.96 24.20 -58.11
C GLY A 43 -49.15 24.30 -57.12
N GLN A 44 -49.88 25.44 -57.14
CA GLN A 44 -51.32 25.71 -56.92
C GLN A 44 -52.28 24.89 -55.98
N HIS A 45 -53.07 25.68 -55.22
CA HIS A 45 -54.46 25.56 -54.70
C HIS A 45 -54.83 24.70 -53.44
N GLY A 46 -55.40 25.38 -52.42
CA GLY A 46 -56.32 24.79 -51.41
C GLY A 46 -56.16 25.32 -49.97
N SER A 47 -57.24 25.84 -49.37
CA SER A 47 -57.30 26.68 -48.15
C SER A 47 -57.34 25.96 -46.78
N LEU A 48 -56.77 26.64 -45.76
CA LEU A 48 -57.20 26.86 -44.35
C LEU A 48 -57.89 25.73 -43.52
N ILE A 49 -57.37 25.48 -42.30
CA ILE A 49 -57.95 25.72 -40.94
C ILE A 49 -57.13 24.91 -39.91
N GLY A 50 -56.78 25.52 -38.75
CA GLY A 50 -55.80 25.00 -37.78
C GLY A 50 -56.35 24.11 -36.64
N PHE A 51 -55.46 23.76 -35.70
CA PHE A 51 -55.56 23.97 -34.24
C PHE A 51 -54.37 23.29 -33.53
N ALA A 52 -53.98 23.88 -32.40
CA ALA A 52 -52.91 23.49 -31.48
C ALA A 52 -53.19 22.17 -30.74
N HIS A 53 -52.16 21.43 -30.32
CA HIS A 53 -51.62 21.46 -28.94
C HIS A 53 -50.54 20.36 -28.76
N GLU A 54 -49.48 20.71 -28.00
CA GLU A 54 -48.60 19.90 -27.12
C GLU A 54 -48.21 18.46 -27.49
N SER A 55 -47.08 17.91 -27.08
CA SER A 55 -45.81 18.34 -26.51
C SER A 55 -45.00 17.05 -26.39
N SER A 56 -43.72 17.12 -26.67
CA SER A 56 -42.65 16.54 -25.85
C SER A 56 -41.41 16.48 -26.73
N ALA A 57 -40.48 17.36 -26.40
CA ALA A 57 -39.12 17.27 -26.87
C ALA A 57 -38.60 15.87 -26.52
N ASN A 58 -38.30 15.07 -27.53
CA ASN A 58 -37.47 13.88 -27.34
C ASN A 58 -36.05 14.34 -26.99
N SER A 59 -35.84 14.64 -25.71
CA SER A 59 -34.51 14.84 -25.14
C SER A 59 -33.83 13.48 -25.04
N PHE A 60 -33.02 13.14 -26.03
CA PHE A 60 -32.07 12.04 -25.88
C PHE A 60 -30.84 12.58 -25.15
N VAL A 61 -30.65 12.17 -23.91
CA VAL A 61 -29.37 12.35 -23.21
C VAL A 61 -28.42 11.28 -23.74
N VAL A 62 -27.46 11.69 -24.56
CA VAL A 62 -26.28 10.89 -24.84
C VAL A 62 -25.42 10.99 -23.58
N VAL A 63 -25.45 9.97 -22.73
CA VAL A 63 -24.43 9.80 -21.70
C VAL A 63 -23.23 9.18 -22.41
N VAL A 64 -22.27 10.00 -22.81
CA VAL A 64 -20.93 9.51 -23.12
C VAL A 64 -20.34 9.16 -21.75
N SER A 65 -20.05 7.88 -21.49
CA SER A 65 -19.21 7.54 -20.35
C SER A 65 -17.80 7.99 -20.71
N ASP A 66 -17.28 8.98 -19.98
CA ASP A 66 -15.89 9.46 -20.12
C ASP A 66 -14.87 8.48 -19.51
N ASP A 67 -15.28 7.23 -19.29
CA ASP A 67 -14.44 6.19 -18.72
C ASP A 67 -13.34 5.83 -19.71
N SER A 68 -12.08 5.87 -19.26
CA SER A 68 -10.94 5.42 -20.05
C SER A 68 -10.02 4.54 -19.20
N ILE A 69 -9.45 3.52 -19.84
CA ILE A 69 -8.52 2.59 -19.23
C ILE A 69 -7.29 2.54 -20.13
N GLN A 70 -6.13 2.91 -19.59
CA GLN A 70 -4.86 2.87 -20.30
C GLN A 70 -3.91 1.91 -19.61
N THR A 71 -3.40 0.92 -20.34
CA THR A 71 -2.50 -0.09 -19.80
C THR A 71 -1.16 -0.03 -20.50
N ARG A 72 -0.07 -0.09 -19.72
CA ARG A 72 1.30 -0.19 -20.21
C ARG A 72 2.10 -1.22 -19.42
N THR A 73 2.95 -1.96 -20.11
CA THR A 73 3.91 -2.86 -19.47
C THR A 73 5.12 -2.03 -19.02
N ILE A 74 5.45 -2.07 -17.73
CA ILE A 74 6.63 -1.38 -17.17
C ILE A 74 7.84 -2.28 -17.26
N ARG A 75 7.70 -3.53 -16.81
CA ARG A 75 8.70 -4.62 -16.92
C ARG A 75 7.94 -5.94 -17.11
N LYS A 76 8.66 -7.02 -17.42
CA LYS A 76 8.06 -8.37 -17.43
C LYS A 76 7.44 -8.68 -16.06
N GLY A 77 6.14 -8.94 -16.03
CA GLY A 77 5.39 -9.19 -14.80
C GLY A 77 4.99 -7.92 -14.02
N ILE A 78 5.23 -6.72 -14.56
CA ILE A 78 4.82 -5.45 -13.94
C ILE A 78 4.03 -4.63 -14.94
N ILE A 79 2.73 -4.46 -14.68
CA ILE A 79 1.79 -3.77 -15.56
C ILE A 79 1.22 -2.56 -14.80
N HIS A 80 1.22 -1.40 -15.44
CA HIS A 80 0.56 -0.20 -14.95
C HIS A 80 -0.74 0.01 -15.72
N THR A 81 -1.84 0.19 -15.01
CA THR A 81 -3.14 0.54 -15.59
C THR A 81 -3.67 1.80 -14.92
N GLU A 82 -3.91 2.82 -15.74
CA GLU A 82 -4.59 4.05 -15.35
C GLU A 82 -6.09 3.92 -15.67
N TYR A 83 -6.94 4.26 -14.71
CA TYR A 83 -8.39 4.31 -14.86
C TYR A 83 -8.86 5.74 -14.65
N THR A 84 -9.51 6.31 -15.65
CA THR A 84 -10.38 7.48 -15.47
C THR A 84 -11.81 7.00 -15.51
N LEU A 85 -12.59 7.20 -14.45
CA LEU A 85 -13.95 6.65 -14.31
C LEU A 85 -14.96 7.76 -13.99
N THR A 86 -16.22 7.54 -14.35
CA THR A 86 -17.35 8.42 -14.05
C THR A 86 -17.51 8.58 -12.53
N GLY A 87 -17.42 9.82 -12.03
CA GLY A 87 -17.26 10.05 -10.59
C GLY A 87 -16.77 11.44 -10.20
N PRO A 88 -15.86 12.09 -10.95
CA PRO A 88 -14.72 11.52 -11.66
C PRO A 88 -13.70 10.87 -10.69
N TYR A 89 -13.14 9.72 -11.07
CA TYR A 89 -12.05 9.06 -10.35
C TYR A 89 -10.86 8.88 -11.28
N THR A 90 -9.65 9.07 -10.75
CA THR A 90 -8.39 8.81 -11.46
C THR A 90 -7.61 7.86 -10.57
N LEU A 91 -7.39 6.65 -11.07
CA LEU A 91 -6.69 5.60 -10.34
C LEU A 91 -5.49 5.12 -11.13
N ASP A 92 -4.40 4.89 -10.42
CA ASP A 92 -3.25 4.15 -10.93
C ASP A 92 -3.20 2.81 -10.20
N VAL A 93 -3.14 1.72 -10.98
CA VAL A 93 -2.97 0.37 -10.46
C VAL A 93 -1.72 -0.24 -11.07
N LEU A 94 -0.77 -0.59 -10.23
CA LEU A 94 0.35 -1.43 -10.60
C LEU A 94 0.06 -2.88 -10.20
N THR A 95 -0.01 -3.77 -11.20
CA THR A 95 -0.11 -5.21 -11.00
C THR A 95 1.29 -5.83 -11.09
N VAL A 96 1.69 -6.51 -10.03
CA VAL A 96 2.98 -7.18 -9.89
C VAL A 96 2.75 -8.68 -9.82
N ASP A 97 3.35 -9.42 -10.75
CA ASP A 97 3.43 -10.88 -10.75
C ASP A 97 4.49 -11.34 -9.74
N LEU A 98 4.04 -11.91 -8.62
CA LEU A 98 4.88 -12.41 -7.53
C LEU A 98 5.50 -13.77 -7.83
N THR A 99 5.10 -14.44 -8.92
CA THR A 99 5.74 -15.69 -9.38
C THR A 99 7.02 -15.43 -10.18
N SER A 100 7.19 -14.18 -10.65
CA SER A 100 8.39 -13.74 -11.35
C SER A 100 9.53 -13.46 -10.37
N THR A 101 10.73 -13.93 -10.68
CA THR A 101 11.96 -13.62 -9.92
C THR A 101 12.63 -12.32 -10.39
N ALA A 102 12.08 -11.64 -11.39
CA ALA A 102 12.69 -10.45 -11.98
C ALA A 102 12.72 -9.24 -11.03
N CYS A 103 11.77 -9.21 -10.09
CA CYS A 103 11.69 -8.17 -9.08
C CYS A 103 11.28 -8.79 -7.75
N ARG A 104 11.63 -8.09 -6.66
CA ARG A 104 11.17 -8.42 -5.32
C ARG A 104 10.44 -7.25 -4.70
N ILE A 105 9.62 -7.55 -3.71
CA ILE A 105 9.05 -6.51 -2.86
C ILE A 105 10.10 -6.07 -1.84
N GLY A 106 10.11 -4.78 -1.54
CA GLY A 106 10.99 -4.20 -0.53
C GLY A 106 10.31 -3.05 0.18
N THR A 107 10.73 -2.77 1.41
CA THR A 107 10.29 -1.59 2.15
C THR A 107 11.45 -0.64 2.35
N PHE A 108 11.13 0.63 2.53
CA PHE A 108 12.13 1.64 2.82
C PHE A 108 11.64 2.61 3.89
N ARG A 109 12.55 2.98 4.80
CA ARG A 109 12.32 4.02 5.82
C ARG A 109 13.54 4.96 5.83
N PRO A 110 13.39 6.24 5.47
CA PRO A 110 14.40 7.27 5.69
C PRO A 110 14.57 7.62 7.19
N ASP A 111 15.67 8.29 7.55
CA ASP A 111 15.91 8.76 8.93
C ASP A 111 14.95 9.88 9.39
N SER A 112 14.37 10.60 8.44
CA SER A 112 13.36 11.63 8.65
C SER A 112 12.37 11.59 7.51
N LEU A 113 11.20 12.23 7.68
CA LEU A 113 10.18 12.26 6.64
C LEU A 113 10.79 12.74 5.31
N THR A 114 10.62 11.95 4.26
CA THR A 114 11.01 12.32 2.91
C THR A 114 9.95 11.86 1.91
N ARG A 115 9.94 12.51 0.75
CA ARG A 115 9.04 12.21 -0.36
C ARG A 115 9.23 10.77 -0.87
N THR A 116 8.16 10.07 -1.24
CA THR A 116 8.20 8.70 -1.81
C THR A 116 9.13 8.62 -3.03
N SER A 117 9.13 9.64 -3.90
CA SER A 117 10.05 9.75 -5.05
C SER A 117 11.52 9.81 -4.62
N VAL A 118 11.81 10.50 -3.52
CA VAL A 118 13.16 10.59 -2.95
C VAL A 118 13.54 9.27 -2.30
N GLN A 119 12.63 8.63 -1.57
CA GLN A 119 12.85 7.31 -0.96
C GLN A 119 13.16 6.24 -2.02
N ALA A 120 12.44 6.24 -3.15
CA ALA A 120 12.71 5.35 -4.28
C ALA A 120 14.13 5.56 -4.82
N ARG A 121 14.52 6.82 -5.08
CA ARG A 121 15.88 7.15 -5.53
C ARG A 121 16.95 6.76 -4.51
N GLN A 122 16.71 6.97 -3.23
CA GLN A 122 17.65 6.62 -2.15
C GLN A 122 17.86 5.11 -2.00
N ASN A 123 16.87 4.29 -2.36
CA ASN A 123 16.98 2.84 -2.31
C ASN A 123 17.45 2.23 -3.65
N SER A 124 17.49 3.02 -4.73
CA SER A 124 18.11 2.66 -6.02
C SER A 124 19.63 2.86 -5.98
N VAL A 125 20.35 1.99 -5.27
CA VAL A 125 21.81 2.08 -5.09
C VAL A 125 22.51 0.81 -5.57
N GLY A 126 23.61 0.99 -6.30
CA GLY A 126 24.42 -0.11 -6.83
C GLY A 126 23.61 -0.95 -7.83
N ALA A 127 23.47 -2.25 -7.52
CA ALA A 127 22.69 -3.19 -8.33
C ALA A 127 21.16 -3.06 -8.13
N LYS A 128 20.71 -2.40 -7.05
CA LYS A 128 19.28 -2.25 -6.76
C LYS A 128 18.70 -1.09 -7.56
N ASN A 129 17.59 -1.35 -8.25
CA ASN A 129 16.81 -0.36 -8.98
C ASN A 129 15.34 -0.44 -8.54
N VAL A 130 14.83 0.60 -7.88
CA VAL A 130 13.41 0.71 -7.54
C VAL A 130 12.62 1.03 -8.81
N VAL A 131 11.88 0.05 -9.32
CA VAL A 131 11.02 0.18 -10.50
C VAL A 131 9.77 0.99 -10.16
N THR A 132 9.22 0.77 -8.98
CA THR A 132 8.05 1.51 -8.48
C THR A 132 8.07 1.66 -6.97
N ALA A 133 7.39 2.68 -6.47
CA ALA A 133 7.14 2.87 -5.05
C ALA A 133 5.78 3.51 -4.82
N ILE A 134 5.12 3.13 -3.73
CA ILE A 134 3.97 3.85 -3.17
C ILE A 134 4.29 4.29 -1.74
N ASN A 135 3.66 5.37 -1.27
CA ASN A 135 3.68 5.67 0.17
C ASN A 135 3.00 4.53 0.93
N ALA A 136 3.37 4.32 2.20
CA ALA A 136 2.85 3.19 2.96
C ALA A 136 2.18 3.58 4.28
N ASP A 137 2.81 3.33 5.41
CA ASP A 137 2.15 3.36 6.71
C ASP A 137 1.76 4.78 7.13
N PHE A 138 0.76 4.85 8.01
CA PHE A 138 0.50 6.06 8.78
C PHE A 138 1.71 6.36 9.68
N PHE A 139 1.88 7.62 10.03
CA PHE A 139 3.04 8.06 10.80
C PHE A 139 2.72 9.23 11.72
N SER A 140 3.66 9.57 12.58
CA SER A 140 3.60 10.75 13.44
C SER A 140 4.46 11.88 12.87
N PHE A 141 3.88 13.07 12.68
CA PHE A 141 4.63 14.26 12.27
C PHE A 141 5.61 14.76 13.34
N SER A 142 5.41 14.43 14.62
CA SER A 142 6.30 14.85 15.69
C SER A 142 7.52 13.94 15.83
N THR A 143 7.32 12.62 15.70
CA THR A 143 8.37 11.63 15.89
C THR A 143 9.00 11.16 14.58
N HIS A 144 8.30 11.34 13.45
CA HIS A 144 8.61 10.83 12.12
C HIS A 144 8.56 9.30 12.00
N TRP A 145 8.06 8.60 13.02
CA TRP A 145 7.96 7.15 13.02
C TRP A 145 6.66 6.67 12.37
N PRO A 146 6.71 5.56 11.61
CA PRO A 146 5.51 4.84 11.24
C PRO A 146 4.78 4.33 12.49
N GLN A 147 3.48 4.07 12.35
CA GLN A 147 2.65 3.63 13.47
C GLN A 147 2.66 2.10 13.64
N GLY A 148 2.70 1.35 12.55
CA GLY A 148 2.72 -0.11 12.52
C GLY A 148 4.14 -0.68 12.50
N ASN A 149 4.21 -2.01 12.64
CA ASN A 149 5.44 -2.77 12.49
C ASN A 149 6.08 -2.60 11.10
N GLN A 150 7.41 -2.60 11.06
CA GLN A 150 8.18 -2.57 9.82
C GLN A 150 9.41 -3.49 9.91
N VAL A 151 9.64 -4.27 8.86
CA VAL A 151 10.80 -5.15 8.68
C VAL A 151 11.34 -4.90 7.28
N LYS A 152 12.66 -4.77 7.15
CA LYS A 152 13.37 -4.66 5.88
C LYS A 152 14.45 -5.71 5.79
N GLU A 153 14.44 -6.52 4.74
CA GLU A 153 15.44 -7.56 4.48
C GLU A 153 15.72 -8.45 5.72
N GLY A 154 14.67 -8.78 6.48
CA GLY A 154 14.72 -9.60 7.69
C GLY A 154 15.10 -8.85 8.98
N MET A 155 15.52 -7.59 8.92
CA MET A 155 15.80 -6.76 10.10
C MET A 155 14.56 -5.96 10.51
N MET A 156 14.14 -6.09 11.76
CA MET A 156 13.01 -5.32 12.30
C MET A 156 13.42 -3.85 12.48
N ILE A 157 12.81 -2.96 11.71
CA ILE A 157 13.01 -1.50 11.79
C ILE A 157 12.19 -0.91 12.92
N HIS A 158 10.94 -1.36 13.07
CA HIS A 158 10.00 -0.86 14.05
C HIS A 158 9.15 -2.03 14.55
N GLY A 159 9.17 -2.29 15.86
CA GLY A 159 8.44 -3.38 16.50
C GLY A 159 7.57 -2.82 17.61
N THR A 160 6.25 -2.90 17.46
CA THR A 160 5.29 -2.34 18.41
C THR A 160 4.16 -3.30 18.73
N LEU A 161 3.82 -3.35 20.03
CA LEU A 161 2.63 -4.00 20.57
C LEU A 161 1.39 -3.12 20.40
N SER A 162 1.57 -1.81 20.24
CA SER A 162 0.51 -0.81 20.30
C SER A 162 -0.14 -0.55 18.94
N ASN A 163 -0.68 -1.61 18.31
CA ASN A 163 -1.91 -1.51 17.51
C ASN A 163 -2.32 -2.86 16.90
N ARG A 164 -3.62 -3.16 16.96
CA ARG A 164 -4.24 -4.11 16.04
C ARG A 164 -4.40 -3.43 14.69
N ARG A 165 -3.32 -3.35 13.91
CA ARG A 165 -3.38 -2.83 12.54
C ARG A 165 -3.11 -3.91 11.52
N SER A 166 -3.65 -3.71 10.33
CA SER A 166 -3.33 -4.57 9.21
C SER A 166 -1.95 -4.22 8.63
N HIS A 167 -1.22 -5.25 8.24
CA HIS A 167 0.12 -5.19 7.65
C HIS A 167 0.14 -5.99 6.35
N PHE A 168 1.01 -5.56 5.44
CA PHE A 168 1.46 -6.40 4.35
C PHE A 168 2.83 -7.00 4.70
N VAL A 169 2.97 -8.29 4.46
CA VAL A 169 4.15 -9.08 4.80
C VAL A 169 4.59 -9.89 3.60
N THR A 170 5.90 -10.05 3.41
CA THR A 170 6.43 -11.15 2.59
C THR A 170 7.34 -12.03 3.45
N ASP A 171 7.21 -13.34 3.29
CA ASP A 171 8.21 -14.26 3.83
C ASP A 171 9.48 -14.28 2.95
N VAL A 172 10.50 -15.01 3.39
CA VAL A 172 11.77 -15.12 2.67
C VAL A 172 11.67 -15.83 1.31
N THR A 173 10.53 -16.45 0.98
CA THR A 173 10.26 -17.03 -0.34
C THR A 173 9.56 -16.06 -1.29
N GLY A 174 9.16 -14.88 -0.80
CA GLY A 174 8.41 -13.88 -1.55
C GLY A 174 6.89 -14.04 -1.46
N ARG A 175 6.39 -15.02 -0.71
CA ARG A 175 4.95 -15.24 -0.56
C ARG A 175 4.33 -14.10 0.27
N PRO A 176 3.25 -13.46 -0.22
CA PRO A 176 2.62 -12.35 0.47
C PRO A 176 1.62 -12.80 1.53
N TYR A 177 1.46 -12.01 2.58
CA TYR A 177 0.40 -12.14 3.57
C TYR A 177 -0.20 -10.77 3.86
N LEU A 178 -1.53 -10.75 4.03
CA LEU A 178 -2.27 -9.63 4.60
C LEU A 178 -2.89 -10.08 5.91
N THR A 179 -2.48 -9.48 7.02
CA THR A 179 -2.98 -9.86 8.34
C THR A 179 -2.77 -8.75 9.35
N THR A 180 -3.30 -8.94 10.56
CA THR A 180 -2.95 -8.13 11.72
C THR A 180 -1.80 -8.81 12.45
N LEU A 181 -0.72 -8.09 12.72
CA LEU A 181 0.45 -8.65 13.40
C LEU A 181 0.49 -8.28 14.87
N THR A 182 0.87 -9.25 15.70
CA THR A 182 1.21 -9.03 17.10
C THR A 182 2.70 -9.22 17.28
N PHE A 183 3.42 -8.15 17.61
CA PHE A 183 4.85 -8.23 17.91
C PHE A 183 5.10 -9.19 19.08
N HIS A 184 6.13 -10.02 18.96
CA HIS A 184 6.64 -10.87 20.02
C HIS A 184 8.16 -10.81 20.04
N GLY A 185 8.71 -10.33 21.15
CA GLY A 185 10.14 -10.28 21.38
C GLY A 185 10.52 -11.01 22.67
N SER A 186 11.64 -11.72 22.66
CA SER A 186 12.22 -12.31 23.87
C SER A 186 13.74 -12.42 23.79
N VAL A 187 14.38 -12.44 24.96
CA VAL A 187 15.79 -12.78 25.11
C VAL A 187 15.93 -13.84 26.20
N MET A 188 16.73 -14.88 25.93
CA MET A 188 17.04 -15.94 26.87
C MET A 188 18.52 -15.89 27.25
N SER A 189 18.78 -15.84 28.56
CA SER A 189 20.14 -15.89 29.11
C SER A 189 20.73 -17.30 29.11
N THR A 190 22.03 -17.41 29.36
CA THR A 190 22.74 -18.69 29.53
C THR A 190 22.22 -19.51 30.70
N MET A 191 21.62 -18.86 31.71
CA MET A 191 20.95 -19.51 32.85
C MET A 191 19.51 -19.98 32.55
N GLY A 192 19.02 -19.81 31.31
CA GLY A 192 17.68 -20.22 30.91
C GLY A 192 16.57 -19.23 31.31
N LYS A 193 16.90 -18.06 31.88
CA LYS A 193 15.91 -17.02 32.16
C LYS A 193 15.46 -16.38 30.85
N VAL A 194 14.15 -16.40 30.59
CA VAL A 194 13.54 -15.71 29.45
C VAL A 194 12.94 -14.38 29.92
N LEU A 195 13.28 -13.31 29.22
CA LEU A 195 12.68 -11.99 29.39
C LEU A 195 11.94 -11.60 28.12
N THR A 196 10.81 -10.91 28.30
CA THR A 196 10.07 -10.30 27.19
C THR A 196 10.78 -9.03 26.73
N ILE A 197 10.77 -8.79 25.42
CA ILE A 197 11.14 -7.51 24.82
C ILE A 197 9.83 -6.86 24.38
N ASP A 198 9.58 -5.64 24.84
CA ASP A 198 8.31 -4.92 24.66
C ASP A 198 8.23 -4.17 23.32
N GLY A 199 9.37 -3.95 22.66
CA GLY A 199 9.40 -3.35 21.34
C GLY A 199 10.79 -3.25 20.73
N VAL A 200 10.83 -2.80 19.48
CA VAL A 200 12.05 -2.52 18.73
C VAL A 200 12.03 -1.07 18.26
N ASN A 201 13.06 -0.31 18.62
CA ASN A 201 13.20 1.11 18.27
C ASN A 201 11.97 1.95 18.68
N LEU A 202 11.51 1.75 19.91
CA LEU A 202 10.47 2.56 20.54
C LEU A 202 11.04 3.47 21.63
N HIS A 203 10.21 4.36 22.19
CA HIS A 203 10.55 4.96 23.46
C HIS A 203 10.62 3.87 24.55
N ARG A 204 11.59 4.00 25.48
CA ARG A 204 11.77 3.09 26.61
C ARG A 204 11.10 3.70 27.84
N ASP A 205 9.96 3.15 28.23
CA ASP A 205 9.29 3.50 29.49
C ASP A 205 9.96 2.78 30.68
N SER A 206 9.74 3.27 31.90
CA SER A 206 10.41 2.81 33.13
C SER A 206 10.25 1.30 33.39
N GLY A 207 9.12 0.71 33.05
CA GLY A 207 8.83 -0.72 33.23
C GLY A 207 9.26 -1.63 32.07
N THR A 208 9.74 -1.08 30.95
CA THR A 208 9.89 -1.84 29.69
C THR A 208 11.32 -2.30 29.40
N ILE A 209 11.45 -3.31 28.54
CA ILE A 209 12.71 -3.73 27.91
C ILE A 209 12.56 -3.52 26.40
N VAL A 210 13.37 -2.64 25.81
CA VAL A 210 13.31 -2.29 24.38
C VAL A 210 14.60 -2.68 23.68
N LEU A 211 14.50 -3.27 22.50
CA LEU A 211 15.65 -3.54 21.65
C LEU A 211 15.92 -2.35 20.71
N TYR A 212 17.15 -1.87 20.70
CA TYR A 212 17.61 -0.88 19.74
C TYR A 212 18.56 -1.50 18.73
N ASN A 213 18.39 -1.15 17.46
CA ASN A 213 19.35 -1.45 16.41
C ASN A 213 19.72 -0.16 15.65
N MET A 214 20.43 -0.29 14.52
CA MET A 214 20.88 0.85 13.72
C MET A 214 19.75 1.77 13.23
N TYR A 215 18.50 1.27 13.13
CA TYR A 215 17.36 2.06 12.69
C TYR A 215 16.72 2.92 13.78
N ARG A 216 17.16 2.81 15.04
CA ARG A 216 16.67 3.66 16.16
C ARG A 216 16.72 5.16 15.82
N GLY A 217 17.66 5.56 14.97
CA GLY A 217 17.90 6.97 14.63
C GLY A 217 18.32 7.80 15.85
N GLN A 218 18.44 9.11 15.65
CA GLN A 218 18.88 10.05 16.70
C GLN A 218 17.73 10.65 17.53
N ARG A 219 16.48 10.44 17.11
CA ARG A 219 15.28 11.10 17.68
C ARG A 219 14.63 10.35 18.84
N ILE A 220 14.91 9.06 19.00
CA ILE A 220 14.49 8.35 20.21
C ILE A 220 15.38 8.85 21.34
N ARG A 221 14.78 9.60 22.26
CA ARG A 221 15.48 10.30 23.34
C ARG A 221 16.51 9.38 23.99
N ARG A 222 17.75 9.85 24.07
CA ARG A 222 18.79 9.21 24.89
C ARG A 222 18.41 9.47 26.34
N ASP A 223 17.57 8.60 26.87
CA ASP A 223 17.17 8.63 28.26
C ASP A 223 18.21 7.89 29.11
N SER A 224 18.79 8.60 30.07
CA SER A 224 19.80 8.10 31.01
C SER A 224 19.21 7.48 32.27
N THR A 225 17.89 7.51 32.46
CA THR A 225 17.24 7.03 33.70
C THR A 225 17.19 5.52 33.86
N GLY A 226 17.62 4.74 32.86
CA GLY A 226 17.84 3.30 33.03
C GLY A 226 19.15 2.85 32.41
N TRP A 227 19.17 1.62 31.88
CA TRP A 227 20.42 0.93 31.59
C TRP A 227 20.41 0.32 30.19
N GLU A 228 21.59 0.22 29.59
CA GLU A 228 21.80 -0.32 28.26
C GLU A 228 22.82 -1.45 28.31
N MET A 229 22.50 -2.55 27.62
CA MET A 229 23.35 -3.71 27.46
C MET A 229 23.67 -3.89 25.96
N PRO A 230 24.86 -3.50 25.51
CA PRO A 230 25.29 -3.71 24.13
C PRO A 230 25.30 -5.20 23.77
N LEU A 231 24.87 -5.51 22.55
CA LEU A 231 24.80 -6.86 22.02
C LEU A 231 25.55 -6.91 20.68
N ARG A 232 26.58 -7.76 20.61
CA ARG A 232 27.30 -8.02 19.37
C ARG A 232 26.74 -9.25 18.68
N ILE A 233 26.34 -9.12 17.42
CA ILE A 233 25.74 -10.25 16.69
C ILE A 233 26.75 -11.39 16.48
N LEU A 234 26.28 -12.63 16.66
CA LEU A 234 27.00 -13.86 16.29
C LEU A 234 26.37 -14.58 15.10
N SER A 235 25.07 -14.42 14.90
CA SER A 235 24.41 -14.91 13.69
C SER A 235 24.92 -14.17 12.45
N ASP A 236 24.94 -14.84 11.29
CA ASP A 236 25.46 -14.26 10.04
C ASP A 236 24.72 -13.00 9.60
N LYS A 237 23.42 -12.90 9.92
CA LYS A 237 22.57 -11.77 9.62
C LYS A 237 21.38 -11.67 10.58
N TRP A 238 20.70 -10.53 10.52
CA TRP A 238 19.41 -10.37 11.17
C TRP A 238 18.34 -11.23 10.50
N VAL A 239 17.49 -11.83 11.31
CA VAL A 239 16.34 -12.62 10.88
C VAL A 239 15.17 -12.33 11.80
N THR A 240 14.03 -11.98 11.21
CA THR A 240 12.75 -11.86 11.92
C THR A 240 12.00 -13.19 11.83
N ASN A 241 11.31 -13.56 12.91
CA ASN A 241 10.67 -14.87 13.10
C ASN A 241 11.66 -16.05 13.19
N ASP A 242 12.84 -15.81 13.72
CA ASP A 242 13.78 -16.88 14.10
C ASP A 242 14.65 -16.44 15.28
N THR A 243 15.36 -17.39 15.87
CA THR A 243 16.30 -17.14 16.96
C THR A 243 17.64 -16.65 16.40
N MET A 244 18.06 -15.48 16.82
CA MET A 244 19.42 -14.95 16.61
C MET A 244 20.28 -15.16 17.86
N ARG A 245 21.60 -15.25 17.68
CA ARG A 245 22.57 -15.30 18.78
C ARG A 245 23.37 -14.02 18.85
N PHE A 246 23.58 -13.53 20.07
CA PHE A 246 24.39 -12.35 20.36
C PHE A 246 25.32 -12.63 21.54
N VAL A 247 26.47 -11.95 21.56
CA VAL A 247 27.32 -11.84 22.75
C VAL A 247 26.96 -10.57 23.51
N VAL A 248 26.77 -10.70 24.82
CA VAL A 248 26.57 -9.58 25.75
C VAL A 248 27.88 -8.83 25.94
N GLY A 249 27.80 -7.49 25.85
CA GLY A 249 28.86 -6.58 26.27
C GLY A 249 28.60 -5.99 27.65
N GLY A 250 29.59 -5.29 28.21
CA GLY A 250 29.49 -4.57 29.48
C GLY A 250 28.28 -3.61 29.53
N VAL A 251 27.53 -3.70 30.63
CA VAL A 251 26.35 -2.86 30.90
C VAL A 251 26.76 -1.44 31.26
N GLN A 252 25.98 -0.46 30.80
CA GLN A 252 26.24 0.97 31.05
C GLN A 252 24.97 1.78 31.28
N ALA A 253 25.12 3.00 31.80
CA ALA A 253 24.01 3.94 31.94
C ALA A 253 23.38 4.26 30.58
N GLY A 254 22.06 4.40 30.56
CA GLY A 254 21.27 4.58 29.35
C GLY A 254 21.66 5.83 28.56
N GLY A 255 21.35 5.81 27.26
CA GLY A 255 21.58 6.93 26.35
C GLY A 255 23.02 7.07 25.83
N THR A 256 23.96 6.22 26.28
CA THR A 256 25.38 6.35 25.94
C THR A 256 25.82 5.39 24.82
N SER A 257 25.04 4.36 24.50
CA SER A 257 25.44 3.35 23.52
C SER A 257 25.49 3.89 22.09
N SER A 258 26.55 3.50 21.37
CA SER A 258 26.59 3.56 19.90
C SER A 258 26.27 2.17 19.36
N ILE A 259 25.52 2.11 18.26
CA ILE A 259 25.10 0.86 17.63
C ILE A 259 25.80 0.79 16.27
N ARG A 260 26.74 -0.15 16.14
CA ARG A 260 27.40 -0.47 14.86
C ARG A 260 26.50 -1.39 14.02
N ASP A 261 26.76 -1.44 12.73
CA ASP A 261 26.02 -2.29 11.79
C ASP A 261 25.94 -3.75 12.27
N GLY A 262 24.72 -4.30 12.23
CA GLY A 262 24.43 -5.65 12.69
C GLY A 262 24.34 -5.82 14.21
N ASN A 263 24.84 -4.90 15.03
CA ASN A 263 24.73 -4.99 16.48
C ASN A 263 23.40 -4.44 17.00
N ALA A 264 23.14 -4.70 18.28
CA ALA A 264 21.97 -4.19 18.99
C ALA A 264 22.34 -3.66 20.38
N VAL A 265 21.38 -3.02 21.04
CA VAL A 265 21.43 -2.69 22.45
C VAL A 265 20.12 -3.11 23.07
N LEU A 266 20.17 -3.89 24.14
CA LEU A 266 18.99 -4.17 24.95
C LEU A 266 18.90 -3.12 26.05
N ALA A 267 17.85 -2.31 26.03
CA ALA A 267 17.69 -1.18 26.93
C ALA A 267 16.61 -1.47 27.96
N PHE A 268 16.97 -1.38 29.24
CA PHE A 268 16.11 -1.68 30.39
C PHE A 268 15.60 -0.38 31.01
N GLY A 269 14.28 -0.25 31.12
CA GLY A 269 13.59 0.73 31.95
C GLY A 269 14.14 0.77 33.39
N ALA A 270 14.02 1.90 34.07
CA ALA A 270 14.50 2.05 35.45
C ALA A 270 13.97 0.94 36.39
N GLU A 271 12.68 0.60 36.30
CA GLU A 271 12.03 -0.44 37.09
C GLU A 271 12.38 -1.85 36.59
N SER A 272 12.74 -1.99 35.31
CA SER A 272 13.17 -3.23 34.69
C SER A 272 14.68 -3.52 34.85
N ALA A 273 15.46 -2.59 35.40
CA ALA A 273 16.91 -2.67 35.53
C ALA A 273 17.39 -3.90 36.34
N GLY A 274 16.61 -4.34 37.33
CA GLY A 274 16.92 -5.53 38.13
C GLY A 274 17.02 -6.82 37.32
N ASN A 275 16.48 -6.85 36.09
CA ASN A 275 16.58 -8.00 35.19
C ASN A 275 17.99 -8.19 34.59
N MET A 276 18.88 -7.18 34.67
CA MET A 276 20.23 -7.29 34.12
C MET A 276 21.10 -8.31 34.84
N LYS A 277 20.80 -8.63 36.11
CA LYS A 277 21.51 -9.66 36.89
C LYS A 277 21.50 -11.06 36.26
N ASN A 278 20.65 -11.27 35.25
CA ASN A 278 20.54 -12.53 34.52
C ASN A 278 21.57 -12.65 33.38
N PHE A 279 22.41 -11.64 33.17
CA PHE A 279 23.38 -11.58 32.07
C PHE A 279 24.76 -11.15 32.60
N ALA A 280 25.80 -11.81 32.13
CA ALA A 280 27.19 -11.45 32.34
C ALA A 280 27.86 -11.00 31.03
N ASP A 281 28.89 -10.16 31.14
CA ASP A 281 29.72 -9.80 29.99
C ASP A 281 30.33 -11.06 29.35
N GLY A 282 30.25 -11.16 28.02
CA GLY A 282 30.67 -12.35 27.26
C GLY A 282 29.61 -13.45 27.14
N ASP A 283 28.47 -13.37 27.83
CA ASP A 283 27.39 -14.36 27.70
C ASP A 283 26.89 -14.44 26.26
N THR A 284 26.61 -15.66 25.80
CA THR A 284 25.86 -15.86 24.55
C THR A 284 24.37 -15.96 24.85
N VAL A 285 23.59 -14.99 24.37
CA VAL A 285 22.14 -14.95 24.53
C VAL A 285 21.42 -15.36 23.25
N ARG A 286 20.22 -15.91 23.40
CA ARG A 286 19.30 -16.21 22.29
C ARG A 286 18.22 -15.13 22.25
N LEU A 287 18.11 -14.41 21.15
CA LEU A 287 17.14 -13.35 20.95
C LEU A 287 16.16 -13.75 19.86
N TYR A 288 14.87 -13.60 20.12
CA TYR A 288 13.80 -13.78 19.15
C TYR A 288 13.02 -12.47 19.01
N ILE A 289 12.78 -12.04 17.78
CA ILE A 289 11.86 -10.94 17.44
C ILE A 289 11.01 -11.38 16.26
N GLY A 290 9.71 -11.14 16.32
CA GLY A 290 8.82 -11.63 15.28
C GLY A 290 7.34 -11.41 15.54
N PHE A 291 6.54 -12.16 14.79
CA PHE A 291 5.09 -12.14 14.76
C PHE A 291 4.59 -13.58 14.75
N ARG A 292 3.60 -13.88 15.57
CA ARG A 292 3.07 -15.25 15.73
C ARG A 292 2.19 -15.65 14.54
N GLU A 293 1.66 -14.68 13.82
CA GLU A 293 0.70 -14.87 12.73
C GLU A 293 1.33 -15.30 11.41
N ILE A 294 2.65 -15.17 11.26
CA ILE A 294 3.37 -15.50 10.02
C ILE A 294 4.19 -16.77 10.23
N PRO A 295 3.97 -17.82 9.42
CA PRO A 295 4.77 -19.03 9.53
C PRO A 295 6.19 -18.79 9.00
N GLY A 296 7.19 -19.08 9.83
CA GLY A 296 8.60 -18.99 9.42
C GLY A 296 9.12 -17.56 9.25
N ARG A 297 10.28 -17.46 8.59
CA ARG A 297 11.08 -16.22 8.51
C ARG A 297 10.43 -15.16 7.64
N VAL A 298 10.50 -13.92 8.10
CA VAL A 298 9.92 -12.75 7.44
C VAL A 298 11.00 -11.95 6.72
N ALA A 299 10.73 -11.52 5.49
CA ALA A 299 11.62 -10.66 4.72
C ALA A 299 11.23 -9.18 4.85
N GLU A 300 9.96 -8.86 4.56
CA GLU A 300 9.45 -7.49 4.57
C GLU A 300 8.15 -7.41 5.36
N VAL A 301 7.96 -6.33 6.10
CA VAL A 301 6.70 -5.96 6.74
C VAL A 301 6.50 -4.47 6.56
N ILE A 302 5.28 -4.08 6.18
CA ILE A 302 4.89 -2.67 6.13
C ILE A 302 3.50 -2.50 6.75
N GLY A 303 3.37 -1.47 7.59
CA GLY A 303 2.11 -1.12 8.23
C GLY A 303 1.11 -0.49 7.27
N GLY A 304 -0.16 -0.70 7.58
CA GLY A 304 -1.30 0.01 7.01
C GLY A 304 -2.35 0.22 8.08
N SER A 305 -3.59 0.49 7.64
CA SER A 305 -4.74 0.38 8.51
C SER A 305 -6.03 0.33 7.72
N GLY A 306 -6.91 -0.60 8.11
CA GLY A 306 -8.24 -0.77 7.58
C GLY A 306 -8.28 -1.83 6.49
N ARG A 307 -8.79 -3.02 6.85
CA ARG A 307 -9.13 -4.06 5.86
C ARG A 307 -10.20 -3.54 4.90
N ILE A 308 -9.95 -3.64 3.60
CA ILE A 308 -10.90 -3.27 2.54
C ILE A 308 -11.67 -4.51 2.11
N LEU A 309 -10.94 -5.56 1.71
CA LEU A 309 -11.46 -6.88 1.36
C LEU A 309 -10.90 -7.95 2.27
N TRP A 310 -11.70 -8.96 2.56
CA TRP A 310 -11.28 -10.15 3.29
C TRP A 310 -11.99 -11.37 2.72
N ASN A 311 -11.23 -12.37 2.28
CA ASN A 311 -11.75 -13.59 1.66
C ASN A 311 -12.72 -13.34 0.49
N GLY A 312 -12.40 -12.38 -0.37
CA GLY A 312 -13.21 -12.05 -1.55
C GLY A 312 -14.49 -11.27 -1.24
N GLU A 313 -14.67 -10.83 -0.01
CA GLU A 313 -15.83 -10.06 0.42
C GLU A 313 -15.40 -8.69 0.97
N ILE A 314 -16.34 -7.74 0.98
CA ILE A 314 -16.12 -6.44 1.62
C ILE A 314 -15.95 -6.66 3.12
N ALA A 315 -14.82 -6.23 3.68
CA ALA A 315 -14.51 -6.47 5.08
C ALA A 315 -15.51 -5.76 6.02
N ASP A 316 -15.91 -6.47 7.09
CA ASP A 316 -16.78 -5.93 8.13
C ASP A 316 -16.14 -4.69 8.80
N ASN A 317 -16.97 -3.68 9.03
CA ASN A 317 -16.61 -2.47 9.77
C ASN A 317 -16.12 -2.76 11.19
N ASN A 318 -16.47 -3.88 11.81
CA ASN A 318 -15.96 -4.31 13.11
C ASN A 318 -14.43 -4.49 13.10
N PHE A 319 -13.86 -5.05 12.02
CA PHE A 319 -12.41 -5.14 11.89
C PHE A 319 -11.78 -3.75 11.84
N ARG A 320 -12.35 -2.84 11.04
CA ARG A 320 -11.84 -1.47 10.87
C ARG A 320 -11.92 -0.65 12.17
N ARG A 321 -12.98 -0.84 12.95
CA ARG A 321 -13.13 -0.25 14.29
C ARG A 321 -12.10 -0.80 15.28
N ALA A 322 -11.76 -2.09 15.19
CA ALA A 322 -10.68 -2.67 16.00
C ALA A 322 -9.30 -2.09 15.65
N GLU A 323 -9.13 -1.51 14.46
CA GLU A 323 -7.95 -0.73 14.07
C GLU A 323 -8.08 0.77 14.36
N SER A 324 -9.07 1.17 15.17
CA SER A 324 -9.34 2.56 15.57
C SER A 324 -9.69 3.51 14.42
N LEU A 325 -10.26 3.00 13.32
CA LEU A 325 -10.73 3.84 12.22
C LEU A 325 -12.16 4.35 12.49
N GLY A 326 -12.29 5.68 12.60
CA GLY A 326 -13.58 6.35 12.80
C GLY A 326 -14.51 6.30 11.58
N GLN A 327 -15.82 6.36 11.81
CA GLN A 327 -16.84 6.28 10.73
C GLN A 327 -16.65 7.36 9.65
N ALA A 328 -16.29 8.58 10.04
CA ALA A 328 -16.02 9.66 9.09
C ALA A 328 -14.89 9.29 8.12
N PHE A 329 -13.81 8.67 8.62
CA PHE A 329 -12.69 8.22 7.78
C PHE A 329 -13.11 7.15 6.78
N LEU A 330 -14.06 6.27 7.15
CA LEU A 330 -14.53 5.18 6.28
C LEU A 330 -15.45 5.67 5.16
N ARG A 331 -16.32 6.63 5.45
CA ARG A 331 -17.39 7.11 4.54
C ARG A 331 -16.97 8.28 3.66
N THR A 332 -15.96 9.04 4.07
CA THR A 332 -15.52 10.22 3.34
C THR A 332 -14.58 9.85 2.20
N ARG A 333 -14.84 10.42 1.03
CA ARG A 333 -13.95 10.31 -0.13
C ARG A 333 -12.67 11.10 0.11
N HIS A 334 -11.55 10.43 -0.07
CA HIS A 334 -10.22 11.03 0.01
C HIS A 334 -9.33 10.44 -1.09
N PRO A 335 -8.21 11.10 -1.42
CA PRO A 335 -7.11 10.40 -2.06
C PRO A 335 -6.73 9.21 -1.18
N ARG A 336 -6.52 8.04 -1.76
CA ARG A 336 -6.19 6.82 -1.02
C ARG A 336 -5.01 6.13 -1.68
N THR A 337 -4.19 5.53 -0.83
CA THR A 337 -3.26 4.48 -1.22
C THR A 337 -3.75 3.20 -0.58
N PHE A 338 -3.77 2.12 -1.35
CA PHE A 338 -4.19 0.82 -0.88
C PHE A 338 -3.50 -0.27 -1.67
N LEU A 339 -3.51 -1.48 -1.13
CA LEU A 339 -2.94 -2.63 -1.82
C LEU A 339 -3.82 -3.85 -1.62
N ALA A 340 -3.68 -4.80 -2.53
CA ALA A 340 -4.42 -6.04 -2.50
C ALA A 340 -3.60 -7.20 -3.05
N ILE A 341 -4.00 -8.41 -2.67
CA ILE A 341 -3.50 -9.65 -3.25
C ILE A 341 -4.66 -10.45 -3.84
N ASP A 342 -4.38 -11.19 -4.90
CA ASP A 342 -5.32 -12.14 -5.47
C ASP A 342 -5.48 -13.38 -4.56
N LYS A 343 -6.45 -14.24 -4.90
CA LYS A 343 -6.78 -15.42 -4.11
C LYS A 343 -5.62 -16.43 -4.04
N ASP A 344 -4.89 -16.56 -5.15
CA ASP A 344 -3.80 -17.53 -5.29
C ASP A 344 -2.46 -16.99 -4.78
N THR A 345 -2.42 -15.75 -4.28
CA THR A 345 -1.23 -15.06 -3.78
C THR A 345 -0.12 -14.92 -4.83
N THR A 346 -0.51 -14.86 -6.11
CA THR A 346 0.39 -14.73 -7.26
C THR A 346 0.49 -13.29 -7.78
N ARG A 347 -0.46 -12.42 -7.40
CA ARG A 347 -0.50 -11.03 -7.84
C ARG A 347 -0.62 -10.08 -6.66
N LEU A 348 0.19 -9.02 -6.68
CA LEU A 348 0.07 -7.86 -5.82
C LEU A 348 -0.43 -6.68 -6.65
N TYR A 349 -1.46 -6.00 -6.14
CA TYR A 349 -1.99 -4.77 -6.68
C TYR A 349 -1.56 -3.62 -5.77
N LEU A 350 -0.83 -2.66 -6.30
CA LEU A 350 -0.51 -1.39 -5.64
C LEU A 350 -1.37 -0.31 -6.27
N CYS A 351 -2.18 0.37 -5.47
CA CYS A 351 -3.21 1.27 -6.00
C CYS A 351 -3.09 2.66 -5.37
N THR A 352 -3.23 3.68 -6.21
CA THR A 352 -3.52 5.05 -5.77
C THR A 352 -4.81 5.53 -6.43
N VAL A 353 -5.61 6.29 -5.70
CA VAL A 353 -6.70 7.09 -6.25
C VAL A 353 -6.48 8.53 -5.85
N ASP A 354 -6.48 9.41 -6.84
CA ASP A 354 -6.39 10.85 -6.59
C ASP A 354 -7.66 11.37 -5.94
N GLY A 355 -7.59 12.57 -5.36
CA GLY A 355 -8.73 13.15 -4.66
C GLY A 355 -8.53 14.62 -4.34
N ARG A 356 -9.61 15.25 -3.85
CA ARG A 356 -9.66 16.69 -3.50
C ARG A 356 -9.36 17.60 -4.70
N GLN A 357 -9.62 17.12 -5.91
CA GLN A 357 -9.36 17.81 -7.17
C GLN A 357 -10.61 17.77 -8.04
N LYS A 358 -10.73 18.70 -9.00
CA LYS A 358 -11.87 18.69 -9.94
C LYS A 358 -11.89 17.46 -10.83
N THR A 359 -10.70 16.97 -11.18
CA THR A 359 -10.48 15.78 -12.02
C THR A 359 -10.62 14.48 -11.25
N SER A 360 -10.52 14.50 -9.91
CA SER A 360 -10.66 13.31 -9.09
C SER A 360 -11.14 13.64 -7.68
N ILE A 361 -12.27 13.06 -7.27
CA ILE A 361 -12.89 13.35 -5.96
C ILE A 361 -12.44 12.40 -4.84
N GLY A 362 -11.68 11.35 -5.17
CA GLY A 362 -11.26 10.32 -4.22
C GLY A 362 -12.30 9.25 -3.96
N MET A 363 -11.93 8.22 -3.21
CA MET A 363 -12.83 7.11 -2.86
C MET A 363 -13.01 6.95 -1.35
N ASN A 364 -14.19 6.48 -0.97
CA ASN A 364 -14.46 5.91 0.34
C ASN A 364 -14.12 4.40 0.36
N PHE A 365 -14.24 3.75 1.52
CA PHE A 365 -13.88 2.32 1.65
C PHE A 365 -14.76 1.37 0.85
N GLU A 366 -16.04 1.70 0.67
CA GLU A 366 -16.97 0.84 -0.09
C GLU A 366 -16.67 0.91 -1.60
N GLU A 367 -16.34 2.10 -2.10
CA GLU A 367 -15.93 2.32 -3.50
C GLU A 367 -14.60 1.61 -3.80
N MET A 368 -13.60 1.73 -2.92
CA MET A 368 -12.35 0.98 -3.04
C MET A 368 -12.61 -0.53 -3.08
N ALA A 369 -13.49 -1.04 -2.21
CA ALA A 369 -13.81 -2.46 -2.15
C ALA A 369 -14.47 -2.96 -3.44
N LYS A 370 -15.45 -2.23 -3.98
CA LYS A 370 -16.12 -2.57 -5.23
C LYS A 370 -15.14 -2.56 -6.42
N PHE A 371 -14.26 -1.56 -6.49
CA PHE A 371 -13.22 -1.49 -7.50
C PHE A 371 -12.24 -2.67 -7.42
N LEU A 372 -11.77 -3.00 -6.22
CA LEU A 372 -10.85 -4.12 -6.02
C LEU A 372 -11.49 -5.47 -6.41
N LEU A 373 -12.76 -5.69 -6.06
CA LEU A 373 -13.50 -6.88 -6.51
C LEU A 373 -13.59 -6.95 -8.03
N SER A 374 -13.78 -5.83 -8.72
CA SER A 374 -13.89 -5.81 -10.19
C SER A 374 -12.58 -6.14 -10.91
N ILE A 375 -11.42 -5.96 -10.25
CA ILE A 375 -10.10 -6.32 -10.82
C ILE A 375 -9.57 -7.68 -10.30
N GLY A 376 -10.40 -8.44 -9.58
CA GLY A 376 -10.09 -9.79 -9.12
C GLY A 376 -9.27 -9.88 -7.82
N ALA A 377 -9.21 -8.81 -7.03
CA ALA A 377 -8.56 -8.84 -5.74
C ALA A 377 -9.35 -9.66 -4.70
N TRP A 378 -8.64 -10.29 -3.76
CA TRP A 378 -9.23 -11.20 -2.77
C TRP A 378 -9.10 -10.68 -1.33
N ASN A 379 -7.89 -10.25 -0.94
CA ASN A 379 -7.63 -9.60 0.33
C ASN A 379 -7.01 -8.23 0.07
N ALA A 380 -7.42 -7.21 0.82
CA ALA A 380 -6.93 -5.86 0.61
C ALA A 380 -6.92 -5.02 1.88
N ILE A 381 -5.95 -4.11 1.96
CA ILE A 381 -5.81 -3.19 3.09
C ILE A 381 -5.58 -1.76 2.58
N ASN A 382 -6.04 -0.80 3.36
CA ASN A 382 -5.75 0.62 3.14
C ASN A 382 -4.38 0.98 3.75
N LEU A 383 -3.69 1.90 3.10
CA LEU A 383 -2.44 2.54 3.55
C LEU A 383 -2.71 4.02 3.89
N ASP A 384 -1.67 4.79 4.23
CA ASP A 384 -1.83 6.23 4.46
C ASP A 384 -2.28 6.93 3.16
N GLY A 385 -3.17 7.91 3.29
CA GLY A 385 -3.82 8.56 2.16
C GLY A 385 -3.77 10.08 2.24
N GLY A 386 -4.75 10.74 1.62
CA GLY A 386 -4.74 12.21 1.51
C GLY A 386 -3.52 12.69 0.75
N GLY A 387 -2.87 13.75 1.24
CA GLY A 387 -1.67 14.30 0.60
C GLY A 387 -0.45 13.37 0.60
N SER A 388 -0.49 12.28 1.36
CA SER A 388 0.55 11.24 1.32
C SER A 388 0.46 10.39 0.04
N THR A 389 -0.72 10.29 -0.57
CA THR A 389 -1.02 9.43 -1.73
C THR A 389 -0.09 9.73 -2.89
N THR A 390 0.86 8.83 -3.14
CA THR A 390 1.87 8.97 -4.19
C THR A 390 2.22 7.60 -4.76
N MET A 391 2.18 7.46 -6.09
CA MET A 391 2.78 6.36 -6.83
C MET A 391 3.92 6.89 -7.71
N VAL A 392 5.04 6.20 -7.68
CA VAL A 392 6.24 6.49 -8.47
C VAL A 392 6.51 5.30 -9.37
N ILE A 393 6.79 5.54 -10.66
CA ILE A 393 7.24 4.54 -11.62
C ILE A 393 8.48 5.09 -12.33
N ASP A 394 9.56 4.32 -12.34
CA ASP A 394 10.84 4.70 -12.96
C ASP A 394 11.32 6.11 -12.54
N GLY A 395 11.15 6.42 -11.25
CA GLY A 395 11.55 7.70 -10.65
C GLY A 395 10.61 8.88 -10.91
N GLN A 396 9.52 8.68 -11.65
CA GLN A 396 8.51 9.71 -11.95
C GLN A 396 7.23 9.47 -11.15
N ILE A 397 6.65 10.53 -10.60
CA ILE A 397 5.32 10.46 -9.99
C ILE A 397 4.29 10.30 -11.10
N VAL A 398 3.39 9.33 -10.99
CA VAL A 398 2.39 9.03 -12.03
C VAL A 398 0.98 9.50 -11.69
N ASN A 399 0.68 9.67 -10.41
CA ASN A 399 -0.59 10.24 -9.93
C ASN A 399 -0.48 11.75 -9.66
N SER A 400 -1.56 12.41 -9.23
CA SER A 400 -1.59 13.84 -8.88
C SER A 400 -1.71 14.07 -7.36
N PRO A 401 -0.60 14.32 -6.64
CA PRO A 401 -0.61 14.60 -5.19
C PRO A 401 -1.56 15.74 -4.80
N SER A 402 -2.38 15.53 -3.77
CA SER A 402 -3.48 16.44 -3.43
C SER A 402 -3.08 17.70 -2.64
N ASP A 403 -1.87 17.72 -2.05
CA ASP A 403 -1.42 18.87 -1.28
C ASP A 403 -0.98 20.01 -2.22
N LYS A 404 -1.28 21.25 -1.85
CA LYS A 404 -0.91 22.43 -2.66
C LYS A 404 0.61 22.56 -2.89
N SER A 405 1.42 22.02 -2.00
CA SER A 405 2.88 21.98 -2.09
C SER A 405 3.42 20.81 -2.94
N GLY A 406 2.54 20.04 -3.58
CA GLY A 406 2.87 18.81 -4.29
C GLY A 406 3.08 17.62 -3.34
N GLU A 407 3.97 16.71 -3.73
CA GLU A 407 4.26 15.48 -2.99
C GLU A 407 4.67 15.74 -1.52
N ARG A 408 3.96 15.08 -0.59
CA ARG A 408 4.22 15.16 0.84
C ARG A 408 5.38 14.26 1.26
N ALA A 409 6.15 14.73 2.23
CA ALA A 409 7.13 13.89 2.92
C ALA A 409 6.43 12.89 3.86
N VAL A 410 6.76 11.60 3.73
CA VAL A 410 6.15 10.49 4.48
C VAL A 410 7.23 9.68 5.20
N ALA A 411 6.82 8.79 6.12
CA ALA A 411 7.76 8.05 6.96
C ALA A 411 8.35 6.80 6.30
N ASN A 412 7.63 6.16 5.38
CA ASN A 412 8.11 4.96 4.69
C ASN A 412 7.36 4.72 3.37
N SER A 413 7.88 3.79 2.57
CA SER A 413 7.31 3.37 1.29
C SER A 413 7.40 1.86 1.10
N LEU A 414 6.46 1.33 0.32
CA LEU A 414 6.49 -0.02 -0.23
C LEU A 414 6.95 0.06 -1.69
N GLN A 415 7.89 -0.79 -2.06
CA GLN A 415 8.66 -0.68 -3.29
C GLN A 415 8.71 -2.02 -4.03
N VAL A 416 8.82 -1.97 -5.36
CA VAL A 416 9.19 -3.11 -6.20
C VAL A 416 10.59 -2.84 -6.74
N ILE A 417 11.50 -3.76 -6.44
CA ILE A 417 12.93 -3.59 -6.65
C ILE A 417 13.39 -4.64 -7.64
N GLU A 418 14.00 -4.18 -8.72
CA GLU A 418 14.77 -4.98 -9.66
C GLU A 418 16.23 -5.02 -9.17
N GLU A 419 16.80 -6.22 -9.05
CA GLU A 419 18.24 -6.37 -8.83
C GLU A 419 18.89 -6.66 -10.18
N ARG A 420 19.70 -5.71 -10.66
CA ARG A 420 20.45 -5.87 -11.90
C ARG A 420 21.73 -6.65 -11.60
N GLU A 421 22.14 -7.54 -12.50
CA GLU A 421 23.49 -8.09 -12.42
C GLU A 421 24.50 -6.94 -12.44
N TYR A 422 25.35 -6.88 -11.42
CA TYR A 422 26.42 -5.90 -11.36
C TYR A 422 27.41 -6.17 -12.50
N ASN A 423 27.41 -5.32 -13.53
CA ASN A 423 28.41 -5.37 -14.59
C ASN A 423 29.50 -4.31 -14.31
N PRO A 424 30.69 -4.70 -13.80
CA PRO A 424 31.76 -3.76 -13.42
C PRO A 424 32.33 -2.91 -14.57
N SER A 425 31.92 -3.15 -15.81
CA SER A 425 32.37 -2.40 -16.99
C SER A 425 31.61 -1.08 -17.24
N GLN A 426 30.49 -0.82 -16.56
CA GLN A 426 29.82 0.48 -16.62
C GLN A 426 30.42 1.46 -15.60
N LYS A 427 31.61 2.00 -15.91
CA LYS A 427 32.08 3.23 -15.26
C LYS A 427 31.14 4.37 -15.63
N LEU A 428 30.43 4.90 -14.64
CA LEU A 428 29.78 6.21 -14.73
C LEU A 428 30.84 7.24 -15.12
N HIS A 429 30.72 7.82 -16.32
CA HIS A 429 31.44 9.05 -16.64
C HIS A 429 30.92 10.15 -15.70
N PRO A 430 31.79 10.78 -14.89
CA PRO A 430 31.38 11.96 -14.16
C PRO A 430 31.08 13.07 -15.17
N GLY A 431 29.80 13.44 -15.28
CA GLY A 431 29.36 14.59 -16.05
C GLY A 431 30.04 15.85 -15.50
N LYS A 432 30.51 16.68 -16.44
CA LYS A 432 31.17 17.97 -16.19
C LYS A 432 30.24 18.91 -15.43
N GLU A 433 30.87 19.71 -14.58
CA GLU A 433 30.35 20.78 -13.70
C GLU A 433 29.40 21.76 -14.39
#